data_AF-A0A916FQ80-F1
#
_entry.id   AF-A0A916FQ80-F1
#
_cell.length_a   1.000
_cell.length_b   1.000
_cell.length_c   1.000
_cell.angle_alpha   90.00
_cell.angle_beta   90.00
_cell.angle_gamma   90.00
#
_symmetry.space_group_name_H-M   'P 1'
#
loop_
_entity.id
_entity.type
_entity.pdbx_description
1 polymer ?
#
loop_
_entity_poly.entity_id
_entity_poly.type
_entity_poly.pdbx_seq_one_letter_code
_entity_poly.pdbx_strand_id
1 'polypeptide(L)'
;HGIDIWLTTIAINENFKMCQVPLGTKIEDNREAASSFDPGFVQSVGTLFRMMEIYRRRWGETRPLRAAPVHGNGIHADTQRLTATITVNMLSDAFQSGTRRFRRLWRSIMGPNNYREVIDLANRQRGATHFSAELWSRIVFDFAVVYNKGENDPDKVVAALLPLYYARTAAILRETGGKLEAVEQAVQAQAQSFAEQKPYLVRRWQTYVPWAIEGVR
;
A
#
# COMPACT_ATOMS: atom_id res chain seq x y z
N HIS A 1 -11.70 11.14 -1.44
CA HIS A 1 -10.94 10.29 -0.50
C HIS A 1 -9.48 10.73 -0.28
N GLY A 2 -8.85 11.51 -1.17
CA GLY A 2 -7.45 11.94 -0.98
C GLY A 2 -7.17 13.03 0.06
N ILE A 3 -8.19 13.76 0.53
CA ILE A 3 -8.01 14.91 1.43
C ILE A 3 -7.38 14.54 2.77
N ASP A 4 -7.75 13.40 3.37
CA ASP A 4 -7.24 12.96 4.67
C ASP A 4 -5.76 12.60 4.59
N ILE A 5 -5.34 11.98 3.48
CA ILE A 5 -3.94 11.67 3.17
C ILE A 5 -3.14 12.96 3.03
N TRP A 6 -3.66 13.94 2.29
CA TRP A 6 -3.02 15.24 2.12
C TRP A 6 -2.85 15.97 3.46
N LEU A 7 -3.93 16.13 4.24
CA LEU A 7 -3.91 16.78 5.55
C LEU A 7 -2.92 16.12 6.51
N THR A 8 -2.99 14.80 6.65
CA THR A 8 -2.12 14.03 7.56
C THR A 8 -0.66 14.15 7.14
N THR A 9 -0.37 14.07 5.83
CA THR A 9 1.00 14.16 5.34
C THR A 9 1.59 15.55 5.55
N ILE A 10 0.80 16.63 5.37
CA ILE A 10 1.24 17.99 5.71
C ILE A 10 1.51 18.10 7.21
N ALA A 11 0.56 17.68 8.05
CA ALA A 11 0.69 17.77 9.51
C ALA A 11 2.00 17.13 10.01
N ILE A 12 2.33 15.94 9.48
CA ILE A 12 3.57 15.23 9.80
C ILE A 12 4.81 15.98 9.29
N ASN A 13 4.84 16.38 8.01
CA ASN A 13 6.05 16.94 7.40
C ASN A 13 6.37 18.37 7.86
N GLU A 14 5.34 19.13 8.22
CA GLU A 14 5.45 20.49 8.77
C GLU A 14 5.49 20.51 10.31
N ASN A 15 5.63 19.33 10.95
CA ASN A 15 5.87 19.17 12.39
C ASN A 15 4.78 19.83 13.26
N PHE A 16 3.52 19.74 12.83
CA PHE A 16 2.38 20.07 13.67
C PHE A 16 2.30 19.12 14.86
N LYS A 17 1.80 19.62 16.01
CA LYS A 17 1.52 18.78 17.16
C LYS A 17 0.28 17.94 16.87
N MET A 18 0.42 16.63 16.95
CA MET A 18 -0.65 15.67 16.68
C MET A 18 -0.91 14.82 17.92
N CYS A 19 -2.13 14.35 18.08
CA CYS A 19 -2.50 13.34 19.07
C CYS A 19 -3.61 12.45 18.50
N GLN A 20 -3.81 11.30 19.12
CA GLN A 20 -4.90 10.38 18.84
C GLN A 20 -5.85 10.37 20.02
N VAL A 21 -7.16 10.34 19.76
CA VAL A 21 -8.20 10.27 20.78
C VAL A 21 -9.11 9.08 20.45
N PRO A 22 -9.16 8.02 21.29
CA PRO A 22 -10.07 6.90 21.08
C PRO A 22 -11.52 7.34 21.27
N LEU A 23 -12.35 7.20 20.24
CA LEU A 23 -13.78 7.58 20.27
C LEU A 23 -14.74 6.37 20.20
N GLY A 24 -14.20 5.15 20.25
CA GLY A 24 -14.98 3.91 20.08
C GLY A 24 -15.25 3.56 18.61
N THR A 25 -16.16 2.60 18.40
CA THR A 25 -16.47 2.06 17.07
C THR A 25 -17.22 3.09 16.22
N LYS A 26 -16.70 3.38 15.03
CA LYS A 26 -17.43 4.13 14.01
C LYS A 26 -18.49 3.21 13.37
N ILE A 27 -19.75 3.62 13.41
CA ILE A 27 -20.83 2.91 12.72
C ILE A 27 -20.84 3.40 11.27
N GLU A 28 -20.54 2.51 10.33
CA GLU A 28 -20.65 2.78 8.89
C GLU A 28 -21.54 1.72 8.22
N ASP A 29 -22.49 2.16 7.40
CA ASP A 29 -23.42 1.31 6.64
C ASP A 29 -22.87 0.86 5.28
N ASN A 30 -21.61 1.19 4.98
CA ASN A 30 -21.03 0.89 3.67
C ASN A 30 -20.60 -0.57 3.56
N ARG A 31 -21.19 -1.27 2.60
CA ARG A 31 -20.73 -2.60 2.18
C ARG A 31 -19.55 -2.43 1.24
N GLU A 32 -18.34 -2.53 1.76
CA GLU A 32 -17.15 -2.61 0.92
C GLU A 32 -17.12 -3.96 0.17
N ALA A 33 -16.91 -3.91 -1.14
CA ALA A 33 -16.71 -5.09 -1.98
C ALA A 33 -15.41 -4.94 -2.76
N ALA A 34 -14.66 -6.03 -2.91
CA ALA A 34 -13.49 -6.06 -3.78
C ALA A 34 -13.94 -5.81 -5.23
N SER A 35 -13.58 -4.66 -5.78
CA SER A 35 -13.96 -4.24 -7.14
C SER A 35 -12.75 -4.24 -8.07
N SER A 36 -13.00 -4.34 -9.38
CA SER A 36 -11.94 -4.25 -10.40
C SER A 36 -11.40 -2.83 -10.60
N PHE A 37 -12.06 -1.83 -9.99
CA PHE A 37 -11.69 -0.42 -10.01
C PHE A 37 -12.29 0.30 -8.80
N ASP A 38 -11.46 1.06 -8.10
CA ASP A 38 -11.85 1.85 -6.92
C ASP A 38 -11.33 3.30 -7.09
N PRO A 39 -12.22 4.26 -7.40
CA PRO A 39 -11.85 5.67 -7.49
C PRO A 39 -11.29 6.24 -6.18
N GLY A 40 -11.77 5.75 -5.04
CA GLY A 40 -11.31 6.16 -3.72
C GLY A 40 -9.86 5.75 -3.50
N PHE A 41 -9.54 4.50 -3.83
CA PHE A 41 -8.16 3.99 -3.82
C PHE A 41 -7.24 4.83 -4.72
N VAL A 42 -7.66 5.11 -5.96
CA VAL A 42 -6.87 5.89 -6.92
C VAL A 42 -6.59 7.30 -6.39
N GLN A 43 -7.61 7.98 -5.86
CA GLN A 43 -7.45 9.30 -5.26
C GLN A 43 -6.51 9.28 -4.04
N SER A 44 -6.70 8.33 -3.12
CA SER A 44 -5.93 8.26 -1.88
C SER A 44 -4.46 7.93 -2.14
N VAL A 45 -4.18 6.90 -2.93
CA VAL A 45 -2.81 6.48 -3.25
C VAL A 45 -2.13 7.47 -4.19
N GLY A 46 -2.84 8.01 -5.18
CA GLY A 46 -2.32 9.06 -6.06
C GLY A 46 -1.92 10.31 -5.26
N THR A 47 -2.75 10.72 -4.28
CA THR A 47 -2.40 11.81 -3.37
C THR A 47 -1.15 11.48 -2.56
N LEU A 48 -1.07 10.28 -1.97
CA LEU A 48 0.12 9.85 -1.21
C LEU A 48 1.38 9.92 -2.07
N PHE A 49 1.35 9.36 -3.28
CA PHE A 49 2.50 9.36 -4.18
C PHE A 49 2.89 10.77 -4.62
N ARG A 50 1.92 11.64 -4.91
CA ARG A 50 2.21 13.06 -5.22
C ARG A 50 2.89 13.76 -4.04
N MET A 51 2.43 13.50 -2.82
CA MET A 51 3.01 14.09 -1.62
C MET A 51 4.44 13.60 -1.37
N MET A 52 4.81 12.41 -1.82
CA MET A 52 6.21 11.97 -1.80
C MET A 52 7.10 12.85 -2.66
N GLU A 53 6.71 13.27 -3.87
CA GLU A 53 7.56 14.20 -4.64
C GLU A 53 7.65 15.58 -3.97
N ILE A 54 6.52 16.11 -3.47
CA ILE A 54 6.48 17.42 -2.78
C ILE A 54 7.43 17.42 -1.57
N TYR A 55 7.41 16.35 -0.76
CA TYR A 55 8.21 16.23 0.45
C TYR A 55 9.49 15.40 0.26
N ARG A 56 10.01 15.30 -0.97
CA ARG A 56 11.19 14.50 -1.32
C ARG A 56 12.38 14.69 -0.38
N ARG A 57 12.68 15.94 -0.02
CA ARG A 57 13.79 16.26 0.89
C ARG A 57 13.54 15.71 2.29
N ARG A 58 12.32 15.85 2.82
CA ARG A 58 11.95 15.46 4.19
C ARG A 58 12.04 13.94 4.40
N TRP A 59 11.48 13.15 3.48
CA TRP A 59 11.54 11.69 3.64
C TRP A 59 12.88 11.10 3.22
N GLY A 60 13.69 11.80 2.40
CA GLY A 60 15.05 11.37 2.08
C GLY A 60 15.98 11.36 3.30
N GLU A 61 15.71 12.20 4.30
CA GLU A 61 16.47 12.27 5.55
C GLU A 61 16.18 11.07 6.47
N THR A 62 17.19 10.67 7.24
CA THR A 62 17.00 9.72 8.35
C THR A 62 16.41 10.46 9.54
N ARG A 63 15.14 10.19 9.85
CA ARG A 63 14.43 10.73 11.01
C ARG A 63 13.92 9.57 11.87
N PRO A 64 13.97 9.68 13.21
CA PRO A 64 13.42 8.66 14.08
C PRO A 64 11.90 8.58 13.90
N LEU A 65 11.37 7.36 13.98
CA LEU A 65 9.92 7.15 14.07
C LEU A 65 9.40 7.80 15.36
N ARG A 66 8.25 8.46 15.27
CA ARG A 66 7.59 9.10 16.41
C ARG A 66 6.18 8.54 16.52
N ALA A 67 5.85 8.00 17.69
CA ALA A 67 4.46 7.68 18.01
C ALA A 67 3.70 8.98 18.29
N ALA A 68 2.48 9.09 17.78
CA ALA A 68 1.57 10.15 18.19
C ALA A 68 1.06 9.85 19.61
N PRO A 69 1.06 10.82 20.54
CA PRO A 69 0.49 10.61 21.87
C PRO A 69 -1.00 10.27 21.78
N VAL A 70 -1.44 9.32 22.59
CA VAL A 70 -2.86 8.98 22.75
C VAL A 70 -3.39 9.69 23.99
N HIS A 71 -4.50 10.40 23.86
CA HIS A 71 -5.18 11.09 24.96
C HIS A 71 -6.61 10.56 25.14
N GLY A 72 -7.04 10.46 26.40
CA GLY A 72 -8.37 9.95 26.76
C GLY A 72 -8.31 8.55 27.39
N ASN A 73 -9.43 8.14 27.97
CA ASN A 73 -9.57 6.80 28.54
C ASN A 73 -9.79 5.82 27.39
N GLY A 74 -8.97 4.78 27.30
CA GLY A 74 -9.04 3.79 26.22
C GLY A 74 -10.42 3.15 26.15
N ILE A 75 -11.26 3.64 25.23
CA ILE A 75 -12.45 2.90 24.82
C ILE A 75 -11.92 1.72 24.01
N HIS A 76 -11.86 0.55 24.65
CA HIS A 76 -11.58 -0.69 23.94
C HIS A 76 -12.78 -0.95 23.03
N ALA A 77 -12.54 -0.90 21.72
CA ALA A 77 -13.53 -1.38 20.76
C ALA A 77 -13.78 -2.87 21.06
N ASP A 78 -15.04 -3.31 20.97
CA ASP A 78 -15.38 -4.72 21.09
C ASP A 78 -14.51 -5.57 20.15
N THR A 79 -14.27 -6.82 20.52
CA THR A 79 -13.53 -7.78 19.69
C THR A 79 -14.24 -8.01 18.37
N GLN A 80 -13.90 -7.21 17.36
CA GLN A 80 -14.47 -7.29 16.03
C GLN A 80 -13.61 -8.15 15.11
N ARG A 81 -14.27 -8.87 14.20
CA ARG A 81 -13.63 -9.49 13.05
C ARG A 81 -13.94 -8.67 11.81
N LEU A 82 -12.91 -8.38 11.03
CA LEU A 82 -13.05 -7.58 9.80
C LEU A 82 -13.71 -8.37 8.64
N THR A 83 -14.07 -9.63 8.84
CA THR A 83 -14.45 -10.56 7.76
C THR A 83 -15.95 -10.60 7.42
N ALA A 84 -16.75 -9.60 7.80
CA ALA A 84 -18.22 -9.70 7.64
C ALA A 84 -18.71 -9.55 6.18
N THR A 85 -17.95 -8.90 5.29
CA THR A 85 -18.40 -8.64 3.89
C THR A 85 -17.37 -9.03 2.82
N ILE A 86 -16.07 -8.88 3.10
CA ILE A 86 -14.98 -9.25 2.17
C ILE A 86 -14.29 -10.52 2.62
N THR A 87 -14.17 -11.49 1.71
CA THR A 87 -13.49 -12.77 1.97
C THR A 87 -12.10 -12.83 1.34
N VAL A 88 -11.21 -13.64 1.93
CA VAL A 88 -9.88 -13.95 1.38
C VAL A 88 -9.96 -14.47 -0.06
N ASN A 89 -11.01 -15.24 -0.40
CA ASN A 89 -11.23 -15.76 -1.74
C ASN A 89 -11.56 -14.64 -2.74
N MET A 90 -12.48 -13.74 -2.40
CA MET A 90 -12.83 -12.60 -3.26
C MET A 90 -11.60 -11.72 -3.56
N LEU A 91 -10.78 -11.45 -2.55
CA LEU A 91 -9.52 -10.70 -2.71
C LEU A 91 -8.51 -11.45 -3.59
N SER A 92 -8.42 -12.78 -3.42
CA SER A 92 -7.55 -13.62 -4.23
C SER A 92 -7.99 -13.65 -5.70
N ASP A 93 -9.29 -13.72 -5.97
CA ASP A 93 -9.86 -13.70 -7.32
C ASP A 93 -9.66 -12.33 -8.01
N ALA A 94 -9.80 -11.24 -7.25
CA ALA A 94 -9.51 -9.89 -7.72
C ALA A 94 -8.02 -9.74 -8.09
N PHE A 95 -7.10 -10.28 -7.29
CA PHE A 95 -5.68 -10.33 -7.61
C PHE A 95 -5.39 -11.13 -8.88
N GLN A 96 -5.99 -12.29 -9.04
CA GLN A 96 -5.83 -13.13 -10.24
C GLN A 96 -6.34 -12.44 -11.50
N SER A 97 -7.50 -11.79 -11.42
CA SER A 97 -8.08 -11.00 -12.51
C SER A 97 -7.19 -9.80 -12.86
N GLY A 98 -6.71 -9.09 -11.84
CA GLY A 98 -5.79 -7.97 -12.00
C GLY A 98 -4.45 -8.38 -12.59
N THR A 99 -3.93 -9.55 -12.23
CA THR A 99 -2.69 -10.07 -12.82
C THR A 99 -2.82 -10.23 -14.33
N ARG A 100 -3.92 -10.82 -14.81
CA ARG A 100 -4.16 -10.96 -16.27
C ARG A 100 -4.24 -9.59 -16.96
N ARG A 101 -4.90 -8.62 -16.33
CA ARG A 101 -5.12 -7.28 -16.86
C ARG A 101 -3.84 -6.43 -16.90
N PHE A 102 -3.07 -6.41 -15.82
CA PHE A 102 -1.97 -5.46 -15.62
C PHE A 102 -0.58 -6.04 -15.83
N ARG A 103 -0.44 -7.33 -16.16
CA ARG A 103 0.85 -8.01 -16.33
C ARG A 103 1.89 -7.22 -17.12
N ARG A 104 1.49 -6.66 -18.28
CA ARG A 104 2.39 -5.87 -19.13
C ARG A 104 2.81 -4.56 -18.47
N LEU A 105 1.88 -3.86 -17.83
CA LEU A 105 2.13 -2.61 -17.13
C LEU A 105 2.98 -2.83 -15.86
N TRP A 106 2.77 -3.92 -15.12
CA TRP A 106 3.61 -4.28 -13.99
C TRP A 106 5.07 -4.50 -14.40
N ARG A 107 5.32 -5.05 -15.60
CA ARG A 107 6.67 -5.23 -16.13
C ARG A 107 7.39 -3.91 -16.40
N SER A 108 6.68 -2.85 -16.77
CA SER A 108 7.28 -1.52 -16.97
C SER A 108 7.39 -0.71 -15.67
N ILE A 109 6.62 -1.06 -14.64
CA ILE A 109 6.66 -0.38 -13.33
C ILE A 109 7.74 -0.98 -12.42
N MET A 110 7.70 -2.30 -12.23
CA MET A 110 8.47 -2.99 -11.20
C MET A 110 9.89 -3.31 -11.64
N GLY A 111 10.82 -3.36 -10.68
CA GLY A 111 12.13 -3.97 -10.92
C GLY A 111 12.01 -5.45 -11.34
N PRO A 112 12.95 -6.00 -12.13
CA PRO A 112 12.84 -7.35 -12.69
C PRO A 112 12.63 -8.46 -11.64
N ASN A 113 13.29 -8.36 -10.48
CA ASN A 113 13.16 -9.33 -9.39
C ASN A 113 11.78 -9.24 -8.73
N ASN A 114 11.33 -8.03 -8.39
CA ASN A 114 10.01 -7.79 -7.81
C ASN A 114 8.89 -8.28 -8.74
N TYR A 115 9.00 -7.98 -10.05
CA TYR A 115 8.06 -8.48 -11.05
C TYR A 115 8.01 -10.00 -11.08
N ARG A 116 9.18 -10.68 -11.11
CA ARG A 116 9.25 -12.14 -11.10
C ARG A 116 8.57 -12.73 -9.86
N GLU A 117 8.88 -12.21 -8.68
CA GLU A 117 8.27 -12.66 -7.42
C GLU A 117 6.75 -12.48 -7.41
N VAL A 118 6.23 -11.34 -7.92
CA VAL A 118 4.77 -11.13 -8.05
C VAL A 118 4.14 -12.13 -9.01
N ILE A 119 4.77 -12.42 -10.14
CA ILE A 119 4.26 -13.41 -11.11
C ILE A 119 4.32 -14.83 -10.52
N ASP A 120 5.35 -15.17 -9.76
CA ASP A 120 5.45 -16.44 -9.06
C ASP A 120 4.33 -16.58 -8.01
N LEU A 121 4.00 -15.52 -7.28
CA LEU A 121 2.82 -15.49 -6.40
C LEU A 121 1.53 -15.71 -7.17
N ALA A 122 1.37 -15.09 -8.35
CA ALA A 122 0.17 -15.28 -9.16
C ALA A 122 0.02 -16.71 -9.70
N ASN A 123 1.13 -17.38 -10.01
CA ASN A 123 1.12 -18.75 -10.54
C ASN A 123 0.92 -19.83 -9.44
N ARG A 124 1.16 -19.51 -8.17
CA ARG A 124 0.98 -20.45 -7.05
C ARG A 124 -0.49 -20.54 -6.63
N GLN A 125 -0.93 -21.76 -6.29
CA GLN A 125 -2.23 -21.96 -5.65
C GLN A 125 -2.28 -21.19 -4.33
N ARG A 126 -3.34 -20.38 -4.13
CA ARG A 126 -3.48 -19.46 -2.98
C ARG A 126 -2.30 -18.48 -2.83
N GLY A 127 -1.52 -18.22 -3.87
CA GLY A 127 -0.30 -17.42 -3.77
C GLY A 127 -0.54 -15.97 -3.32
N ALA A 128 -1.71 -15.39 -3.61
CA ALA A 128 -2.14 -14.08 -3.07
C ALA A 128 -1.94 -13.98 -1.55
N THR A 129 -2.20 -15.08 -0.85
CA THR A 129 -2.17 -15.10 0.61
C THR A 129 -0.75 -15.20 1.18
N HIS A 130 0.28 -15.43 0.36
CA HIS A 130 1.70 -15.48 0.73
C HIS A 130 2.46 -14.19 0.39
N PHE A 131 1.74 -13.09 0.15
CA PHE A 131 2.36 -11.81 -0.20
C PHE A 131 2.99 -11.15 1.05
N SER A 132 4.32 -11.24 1.15
CA SER A 132 5.09 -10.70 2.28
C SER A 132 5.06 -9.17 2.35
N ALA A 133 5.19 -8.62 3.56
CA ALA A 133 5.31 -7.18 3.78
C ALA A 133 6.55 -6.57 3.09
N GLU A 134 7.64 -7.34 3.01
CA GLU A 134 8.88 -6.92 2.34
C GLU A 134 8.67 -6.73 0.84
N LEU A 135 8.11 -7.73 0.15
CA LEU A 135 7.83 -7.60 -1.28
C LEU A 135 6.80 -6.48 -1.51
N TRP A 136 5.77 -6.40 -0.68
CA TRP A 136 4.75 -5.36 -0.77
C TRP A 136 5.34 -3.95 -0.68
N SER A 137 6.23 -3.69 0.29
CA SER A 137 6.86 -2.37 0.43
C SER A 137 7.72 -2.01 -0.77
N ARG A 138 8.55 -2.95 -1.29
CA ARG A 138 9.33 -2.72 -2.52
C ARG A 138 8.44 -2.43 -3.73
N ILE A 139 7.30 -3.13 -3.86
CA ILE A 139 6.32 -2.91 -4.92
C ILE A 139 5.70 -1.52 -4.80
N VAL A 140 5.22 -1.12 -3.63
CA VAL A 140 4.66 0.23 -3.45
C VAL A 140 5.71 1.30 -3.78
N PHE A 141 6.98 1.09 -3.44
CA PHE A 141 8.06 2.00 -3.82
C PHE A 141 8.34 2.04 -5.33
N ASP A 142 8.33 0.91 -6.03
CA ASP A 142 8.41 0.88 -7.50
C ASP A 142 7.28 1.71 -8.13
N PHE A 143 6.05 1.52 -7.66
CA PHE A 143 4.89 2.27 -8.13
C PHE A 143 4.99 3.76 -7.81
N ALA A 144 5.41 4.14 -6.61
CA ALA A 144 5.60 5.54 -6.23
C ALA A 144 6.65 6.25 -7.11
N VAL A 145 7.75 5.55 -7.44
CA VAL A 145 8.78 6.10 -8.33
C VAL A 145 8.25 6.27 -9.75
N VAL A 146 7.60 5.25 -10.32
CA VAL A 146 7.08 5.33 -11.69
C VAL A 146 5.91 6.31 -11.80
N TYR A 147 5.08 6.43 -10.77
CA TYR A 147 4.03 7.45 -10.71
C TYR A 147 4.59 8.88 -10.83
N ASN A 148 5.71 9.17 -10.14
CA ASN A 148 6.26 10.52 -10.09
C ASN A 148 7.27 10.82 -11.22
N LYS A 149 7.97 9.80 -11.73
CA LYS A 149 9.06 9.98 -12.70
C LYS A 149 8.83 9.32 -14.04
N GLY A 150 7.87 8.40 -14.17
CA GLY A 150 7.62 7.64 -15.38
C GLY A 150 6.78 8.41 -16.40
N GLU A 151 6.71 7.86 -17.62
CA GLU A 151 5.92 8.42 -18.74
C GLU A 151 4.49 7.85 -18.82
N ASN A 152 4.16 6.90 -17.94
CA ASN A 152 2.83 6.31 -17.89
C ASN A 152 1.81 7.31 -17.31
N ASP A 153 0.55 7.14 -17.70
CA ASP A 153 -0.58 7.79 -17.06
C ASP A 153 -0.60 7.48 -15.53
N PRO A 154 -0.43 8.49 -14.67
CA PRO A 154 -0.33 8.29 -13.22
C PRO A 154 -1.53 7.57 -12.62
N ASP A 155 -2.74 7.81 -13.12
CA ASP A 155 -3.95 7.16 -12.62
C ASP A 155 -3.98 5.68 -13.00
N LYS A 156 -3.48 5.32 -14.19
CA LYS A 156 -3.33 3.91 -14.60
C LYS A 156 -2.26 3.20 -13.79
N VAL A 157 -1.17 3.88 -13.44
CA VAL A 157 -0.14 3.35 -12.54
C VAL A 157 -0.77 3.01 -11.18
N VAL A 158 -1.52 3.94 -10.58
CA VAL A 158 -2.17 3.68 -9.28
C VAL A 158 -3.23 2.60 -9.40
N ALA A 159 -4.09 2.63 -10.41
CA ALA A 159 -5.13 1.62 -10.62
C ALA A 159 -4.53 0.20 -10.76
N ALA A 160 -3.33 0.07 -11.33
CA ALA A 160 -2.62 -1.19 -11.44
C ALA A 160 -2.07 -1.72 -10.10
N LEU A 161 -1.99 -0.89 -9.05
CA LEU A 161 -1.61 -1.32 -7.71
C LEU A 161 -2.75 -2.00 -6.95
N LEU A 162 -4.01 -1.69 -7.30
CA LEU A 162 -5.20 -2.15 -6.57
C LEU A 162 -5.28 -3.69 -6.42
N PRO A 163 -5.02 -4.50 -7.46
CA PRO A 163 -5.05 -5.96 -7.30
C PRO A 163 -3.93 -6.49 -6.39
N LEU A 164 -2.78 -5.81 -6.34
CA LEU A 164 -1.68 -6.16 -5.45
C LEU A 164 -2.02 -5.80 -4.00
N TYR A 165 -2.69 -4.67 -3.79
CA TYR A 165 -3.27 -4.30 -2.50
C TYR A 165 -4.24 -5.39 -2.01
N TYR A 166 -5.15 -5.88 -2.86
CA TYR A 166 -6.04 -6.97 -2.47
C TYR A 166 -5.31 -8.26 -2.09
N ALA A 167 -4.27 -8.64 -2.83
CA ALA A 167 -3.45 -9.79 -2.45
C ALA A 167 -2.78 -9.58 -1.09
N ARG A 168 -2.23 -8.40 -0.82
CA ARG A 168 -1.64 -8.11 0.50
C ARG A 168 -2.69 -8.14 1.61
N THR A 169 -3.89 -7.60 1.38
CA THR A 169 -5.02 -7.69 2.32
C THR A 169 -5.42 -9.14 2.57
N ALA A 170 -5.46 -9.97 1.53
CA ALA A 170 -5.76 -11.41 1.65
C ALA A 170 -4.71 -12.13 2.50
N ALA A 171 -3.43 -11.78 2.34
CA ALA A 171 -2.34 -12.31 3.16
C ALA A 171 -2.51 -11.95 4.64
N ILE A 172 -2.74 -10.67 4.96
CA ILE A 172 -2.95 -10.21 6.33
C ILE A 172 -4.17 -10.89 6.96
N LEU A 173 -5.31 -10.94 6.26
CA LEU A 173 -6.52 -11.57 6.78
C LEU A 173 -6.32 -13.06 7.06
N ARG A 174 -5.54 -13.75 6.22
CA ARG A 174 -5.18 -15.16 6.46
C ARG A 174 -4.25 -15.32 7.65
N GLU A 175 -3.18 -14.52 7.72
CA GLU A 175 -2.17 -14.57 8.80
C GLU A 175 -2.79 -14.32 10.18
N THR A 176 -3.80 -13.46 10.25
CA THR A 176 -4.39 -12.96 11.50
C THR A 176 -5.73 -13.63 11.85
N GLY A 177 -6.30 -14.40 10.92
CA GLY A 177 -7.67 -14.88 11.01
C GLY A 177 -8.72 -13.75 11.05
N GLY A 178 -8.35 -12.55 10.61
CA GLY A 178 -9.21 -11.36 10.60
C GLY A 178 -9.54 -10.78 11.98
N LYS A 179 -8.83 -11.20 13.04
CA LYS A 179 -8.98 -10.62 14.38
C LYS A 179 -8.38 -9.21 14.40
N LEU A 180 -9.17 -8.19 14.78
CA LEU A 180 -8.78 -6.78 14.69
C LEU A 180 -7.40 -6.48 15.30
N GLU A 181 -7.15 -6.91 16.54
CA GLU A 181 -5.86 -6.66 17.22
C GLU A 181 -4.67 -7.27 16.46
N ALA A 182 -4.84 -8.49 15.93
CA ALA A 182 -3.79 -9.15 15.16
C ALA A 182 -3.58 -8.47 13.79
N VAL A 183 -4.65 -7.93 13.18
CA VAL A 183 -4.56 -7.13 11.96
C VAL A 183 -3.79 -5.84 12.22
N GLU A 184 -4.10 -5.12 13.30
CA GLU A 184 -3.36 -3.92 13.70
C GLU A 184 -1.87 -4.22 13.90
N GLN A 185 -1.53 -5.29 14.61
CA GLN A 185 -0.14 -5.73 14.77
C GLN A 185 0.53 -6.04 13.43
N ALA A 186 -0.16 -6.71 12.51
CA ALA A 186 0.36 -7.01 11.17
C ALA A 186 0.57 -5.73 10.33
N VAL A 187 -0.28 -4.72 10.49
CA VAL A 187 -0.12 -3.41 9.83
C VAL A 187 1.07 -2.65 10.42
N GLN A 188 1.28 -2.68 11.74
CA GLN A 188 2.48 -2.10 12.36
C GLN A 188 3.77 -2.80 11.91
N ALA A 189 3.78 -4.13 11.85
CA ALA A 189 4.91 -4.89 11.31
C ALA A 189 5.16 -4.57 9.82
N GLN A 190 4.10 -4.36 9.04
CA GLN A 190 4.23 -3.89 7.66
C GLN A 190 4.86 -2.51 7.60
N ALA A 191 4.45 -1.56 8.44
CA ALA A 191 5.03 -0.21 8.49
C ALA A 191 6.53 -0.25 8.82
N GLN A 192 6.94 -1.15 9.71
CA GLN A 192 8.36 -1.40 9.99
C GLN A 192 9.11 -1.91 8.75
N SER A 193 8.51 -2.83 7.98
CA SER A 193 9.09 -3.28 6.71
C SER A 193 9.28 -2.14 5.69
N PHE A 194 8.35 -1.19 5.61
CA PHE A 194 8.54 0.02 4.80
C PHE A 194 9.73 0.86 5.26
N ALA A 195 9.94 1.00 6.58
CA ALA A 195 11.08 1.72 7.12
C ALA A 195 12.42 1.01 6.79
N GLU A 196 12.46 -0.31 6.92
CA GLU A 196 13.63 -1.14 6.58
C GLU A 196 13.95 -1.12 5.08
N GLN A 197 12.92 -1.09 4.22
CA GLN A 197 13.09 -1.00 2.77
C GLN A 197 13.30 0.43 2.25
N LYS A 198 13.39 1.44 3.13
CA LYS A 198 13.66 2.82 2.73
C LYS A 198 14.94 2.99 1.87
N PRO A 199 16.06 2.28 2.12
CA PRO A 199 17.23 2.33 1.23
C PRO A 199 16.92 1.86 -0.20
N TYR A 200 16.00 0.90 -0.36
CA TYR A 200 15.51 0.48 -1.68
C TYR A 200 14.82 1.64 -2.40
N LEU A 201 13.88 2.33 -1.72
CA LEU A 201 13.19 3.51 -2.27
C LEU A 201 14.19 4.58 -2.71
N VAL A 202 15.12 4.97 -1.84
CA VAL A 202 16.11 6.03 -2.13
C VAL A 202 16.92 5.68 -3.38
N ARG A 203 17.47 4.47 -3.44
CA ARG A 203 18.23 3.99 -4.60
C ARG A 203 17.37 4.04 -5.86
N ARG A 204 16.15 3.48 -5.82
CA ARG A 204 15.25 3.42 -6.97
C ARG A 204 14.87 4.83 -7.45
N TRP A 205 14.58 5.76 -6.55
CA TRP A 205 14.25 7.15 -6.89
C TRP A 205 15.40 7.87 -7.60
N GLN A 206 16.64 7.62 -7.16
CA GLN A 206 17.83 8.23 -7.74
C GLN A 206 18.22 7.64 -9.10
N THR A 207 18.11 6.31 -9.25
CA THR A 207 18.58 5.61 -10.45
C THR A 207 17.50 5.36 -11.50
N TYR A 208 16.22 5.62 -11.20
CA TYR A 208 15.16 5.44 -12.20
C TYR A 208 15.32 6.41 -13.38
N VAL A 209 15.42 5.81 -14.57
CA VAL A 209 15.49 6.46 -15.87
C VAL A 209 14.30 5.95 -16.71
N PRO A 210 13.38 6.83 -17.15
CA PRO A 210 12.13 6.42 -17.81
C PRO A 210 12.33 5.62 -19.11
N TRP A 211 13.29 6.04 -19.94
CA TRP A 211 13.57 5.45 -21.26
C TRP A 211 14.48 4.22 -21.24
N ALA A 212 15.06 3.85 -20.10
CA ALA A 212 15.98 2.71 -20.01
C ALA A 212 15.29 1.34 -20.09
N ILE A 213 13.96 1.31 -20.17
CA ILE A 213 13.16 0.07 -20.26
C ILE A 213 12.98 -0.36 -21.74
N GLU A 214 13.23 0.53 -22.70
CA GLU A 214 13.30 0.19 -24.13
C GLU A 214 14.73 -0.21 -24.54
N GLY A 215 15.14 -1.39 -24.09
CA GLY A 215 16.50 -1.89 -24.28
C GLY A 215 16.57 -3.39 -24.55
N VAL A 216 15.60 -3.93 -25.29
CA VAL A 216 15.75 -5.21 -25.99
C VAL A 216 15.12 -5.02 -27.38
N ARG A 217 15.93 -4.61 -28.34
CA ARG A 217 15.71 -4.95 -29.75
C ARG A 217 16.26 -6.34 -29.98
#